data_AF-A0A1F2S2M0-F1
#
_entry.id   AF-A0A1F2S2M0-F1
#
_cell.length_a   1.000
_cell.length_b   1.000
_cell.length_c   1.000
_cell.angle_alpha   90.00
_cell.angle_beta   90.00
_cell.angle_gamma   90.00
#
_symmetry.space_group_name_H-M   'P 1'
#
loop_
_entity.id
_entity.type
_entity.pdbx_description
1 polymer ?
#
loop_
_entity_poly.entity_id
_entity_poly.type
_entity_poly.pdbx_seq_one_letter_code
_entity_poly.pdbx_strand_id
1 'polypeptide(L)'
;MATTVHIPDPLLKSVDRRAKALGISRNRLVVRALEQAVSVRSGWAPEFLQRLRHVDRDTSAAVDELLVAVTQARRSKEPRDL
;
A
#
# COMPACT_ATOMS: atom_id res chain seq x y z
N MET A 1 -12.68 -19.75 -11.45
CA MET A 1 -14.10 -19.80 -11.05
C MET A 1 -14.72 -18.45 -11.41
N ALA A 2 -15.95 -18.40 -11.95
CA ALA A 2 -16.60 -17.14 -12.33
C ALA A 2 -17.67 -16.77 -11.29
N THR A 3 -17.74 -15.48 -10.93
CA THR A 3 -18.69 -14.95 -9.95
C THR A 3 -19.67 -14.02 -10.64
N THR A 4 -20.96 -14.17 -10.35
CA THR A 4 -22.00 -13.27 -10.86
C THR A 4 -22.19 -12.11 -9.89
N VAL A 5 -22.07 -10.88 -10.40
CA VAL A 5 -22.29 -9.65 -9.65
C VAL A 5 -23.32 -8.79 -10.37
N HIS A 6 -24.19 -8.13 -9.60
CA HIS A 6 -25.17 -7.22 -10.18
C HIS A 6 -24.53 -5.84 -10.43
N ILE A 7 -24.58 -5.37 -11.67
CA ILE A 7 -24.08 -4.06 -12.08
C ILE A 7 -25.26 -3.28 -12.68
N PRO A 8 -25.56 -2.05 -12.21
CA PRO A 8 -26.62 -1.24 -12.78
C PRO A 8 -26.39 -0.96 -14.27
N ASP A 9 -27.47 -0.99 -15.08
CA ASP A 9 -27.41 -0.77 -16.53
C ASP A 9 -26.67 0.52 -16.96
N PRO A 10 -26.84 1.67 -16.29
CA PRO A 10 -26.10 2.89 -16.67
C PRO A 10 -24.59 2.73 -16.53
N LEU A 11 -24.14 2.01 -15.49
CA LEU A 11 -22.73 1.73 -15.25
C LEU A 11 -22.21 0.72 -16.27
N LEU A 12 -22.97 -0.34 -16.54
CA LEU A 12 -22.60 -1.36 -17.52
C LEU A 12 -22.40 -0.75 -18.92
N LYS A 13 -23.29 0.15 -19.35
CA LYS A 13 -23.15 0.89 -20.62
C LYS A 13 -21.87 1.73 -20.67
N SER A 14 -21.49 2.34 -19.56
CA SER A 14 -20.26 3.14 -19.45
C SER A 14 -19.00 2.27 -19.51
N VAL A 15 -19.02 1.12 -18.83
CA VAL A 15 -17.96 0.11 -18.89
C VAL A 15 -17.79 -0.41 -20.32
N ASP A 16 -18.89 -0.70 -21.03
CA ASP A 16 -18.84 -1.17 -22.42
C ASP A 16 -18.22 -0.16 -23.37
N ARG A 17 -18.62 1.11 -23.24
CA ARG A 17 -18.05 2.19 -24.05
C ARG A 17 -16.54 2.30 -23.81
N ARG A 18 -16.10 2.21 -22.55
CA ARG A 18 -14.69 2.29 -22.18
C ARG A 18 -13.90 1.07 -22.67
N ALA A 19 -14.45 -0.13 -22.53
CA ALA A 19 -13.83 -1.36 -22.99
C ALA A 19 -13.62 -1.35 -24.51
N LYS A 20 -14.64 -0.89 -25.26
CA LYS A 20 -14.55 -0.70 -26.72
C LYS A 20 -13.47 0.31 -27.11
N ALA A 21 -13.42 1.46 -26.44
CA ALA A 21 -12.39 2.47 -26.70
C ALA A 21 -10.96 1.96 -26.41
N LEU A 22 -10.81 1.03 -25.47
CA LEU A 22 -9.53 0.41 -25.11
C LEU A 22 -9.21 -0.86 -25.93
N GLY A 23 -10.12 -1.32 -26.80
CA GLY A 23 -9.93 -2.56 -27.56
C GLY A 23 -9.84 -3.83 -26.71
N ILE A 24 -10.45 -3.85 -25.52
CA ILE A 24 -10.43 -5.00 -24.61
C ILE A 24 -11.84 -5.49 -24.29
N SER A 25 -11.97 -6.73 -23.82
CA SER A 25 -13.25 -7.25 -23.37
C SER A 25 -13.74 -6.54 -22.10
N ARG A 26 -15.07 -6.44 -21.96
CA ARG A 26 -15.73 -5.94 -20.74
C ARG A 26 -15.17 -6.61 -19.48
N ASN A 27 -15.09 -7.93 -19.48
CA ASN A 27 -14.58 -8.69 -18.35
C ASN A 27 -13.13 -8.30 -18.00
N ARG A 28 -12.27 -8.12 -19.01
CA ARG A 28 -10.88 -7.69 -18.79
C ARG A 28 -10.79 -6.29 -18.19
N LEU A 29 -11.67 -5.38 -18.58
CA LEU A 29 -11.76 -4.05 -17.97
C LEU A 29 -12.23 -4.14 -16.50
N VAL A 30 -13.26 -4.94 -16.22
CA VAL A 30 -13.78 -5.15 -14.87
C VAL A 30 -12.72 -5.74 -13.94
N VAL A 31 -12.02 -6.79 -14.38
CA VAL A 31 -10.94 -7.40 -13.60
C VAL A 31 -9.83 -6.40 -13.31
N ARG A 32 -9.36 -5.65 -14.31
CA ARG A 32 -8.32 -4.62 -14.12
C ARG A 32 -8.74 -3.53 -13.15
N ALA A 33 -9.98 -3.07 -13.23
CA ALA A 33 -10.50 -2.05 -12.33
C ALA A 33 -10.56 -2.56 -10.88
N LEU A 34 -10.97 -3.82 -10.68
CA LEU A 34 -10.96 -4.46 -9.37
C LEU A 34 -9.55 -4.65 -8.84
N GLU A 35 -8.61 -5.16 -9.66
CA GLU A 35 -7.19 -5.29 -9.31
C GLU A 35 -6.60 -3.95 -8.86
N GLN A 36 -6.88 -2.88 -9.59
CA GLN A 36 -6.43 -1.54 -9.22
C GLN A 36 -7.07 -1.08 -7.90
N ALA A 37 -8.38 -1.25 -7.74
CA ALA A 37 -9.10 -0.84 -6.53
C ALA A 37 -8.61 -1.58 -5.28
N VAL A 38 -8.27 -2.86 -5.37
CA VAL A 38 -7.71 -3.63 -4.24
C VAL A 38 -6.22 -3.38 -4.04
N SER A 39 -5.49 -3.01 -5.09
CA SER A 39 -4.06 -2.67 -4.99
C SER A 39 -3.82 -1.31 -4.36
N VAL A 40 -4.78 -0.39 -4.44
CA VAL A 40 -4.80 0.85 -3.66
C VAL A 40 -5.10 0.49 -2.20
N ARG A 41 -4.12 -0.10 -1.50
CA ARG A 41 -4.15 -0.20 -0.04
C ARG A 41 -3.85 1.20 0.51
N SER A 42 -4.85 1.84 1.09
CA SER A 42 -4.67 2.98 1.99
C SER A 42 -4.09 2.47 3.32
N GLY A 43 -2.82 2.08 3.32
CA GLY A 43 -2.14 1.61 4.53
C GLY A 43 -1.10 0.53 4.26
N TRP A 44 -0.20 0.38 5.23
CA TRP A 44 0.80 -0.67 5.23
C TRP A 44 0.15 -2.06 5.28
N ALA A 45 0.69 -3.00 4.52
CA ALA A 45 0.27 -4.39 4.58
C ALA A 45 0.45 -4.97 6.00
N PRO A 46 -0.52 -5.70 6.56
CA PRO A 46 -0.36 -6.34 7.87
C PRO A 46 0.89 -7.21 7.95
N GLU A 47 1.24 -7.89 6.85
CA GLU A 47 2.42 -8.74 6.73
C GLU A 47 3.73 -7.91 6.76
N PHE A 48 3.67 -6.66 6.31
CA PHE A 48 4.79 -5.73 6.43
C PHE A 48 4.96 -5.29 7.89
N LEU A 49 3.88 -4.95 8.59
CA LEU A 49 3.94 -4.60 10.01
C LEU A 49 4.42 -5.77 10.87
N GLN A 50 4.04 -7.01 10.54
CA GLN A 50 4.57 -8.20 11.21
C GLN A 50 6.07 -8.35 10.98
N ARG A 51 6.56 -8.11 9.77
CA ARG A 51 8.01 -8.14 9.50
C ARG A 51 8.77 -7.08 10.30
N LEU A 52 8.23 -5.87 10.44
CA LEU A 52 8.85 -4.83 11.28
C LEU A 52 8.96 -5.21 12.75
N ARG A 53 8.09 -6.08 13.27
CA ARG A 53 8.18 -6.58 14.66
C ARG A 53 9.29 -7.60 14.86
N HIS A 54 9.75 -8.24 13.78
CA HIS A 54 10.85 -9.20 13.82
C HIS A 54 12.17 -8.47 13.59
N VAL A 55 12.60 -7.72 14.61
CA VAL A 55 13.90 -7.04 14.62
C VAL A 55 14.94 -8.02 15.15
N ASP A 56 16.05 -8.20 14.41
CA ASP A 56 17.18 -9.01 14.87
C ASP A 56 18.00 -8.26 15.94
N ARG A 57 18.83 -9.00 16.69
CA ARG A 57 19.62 -8.41 17.79
C ARG A 57 20.60 -7.36 17.32
N ASP A 58 21.18 -7.53 16.14
CA ASP A 58 22.21 -6.62 15.63
C ASP A 58 21.58 -5.28 15.26
N THR A 59 20.43 -5.32 14.59
CA THR A 59 19.61 -4.13 14.33
C THR A 59 19.17 -3.44 15.62
N SER A 60 18.78 -4.20 16.65
CA SER A 60 18.39 -3.61 17.94
C SER A 60 19.58 -2.92 18.64
N ALA A 61 20.77 -3.50 18.61
CA ALA A 61 21.96 -2.91 19.21
C ALA A 61 22.44 -1.65 18.45
N ALA A 62 22.30 -1.64 17.13
CA ALA A 62 22.65 -0.50 16.29
C ALA A 62 21.80 0.76 16.59
N VAL A 63 20.60 0.61 17.17
CA VAL A 63 19.75 1.75 17.55
C VAL A 63 20.40 2.59 18.65
N ASP A 64 21.05 1.96 19.63
CA ASP A 64 21.69 2.69 20.74
C ASP A 64 22.86 3.54 20.22
N GLU A 65 23.70 2.95 19.36
CA GLU A 65 24.80 3.68 18.70
C GLU A 65 24.29 4.84 17.83
N LEU A 66 23.22 4.60 17.07
CA LEU A 66 22.58 5.63 16.24
C LEU A 66 22.02 6.77 17.10
N LEU A 67 21.34 6.47 18.20
CA LEU A 67 20.78 7.47 19.10
C LEU A 67 21.88 8.33 19.74
N VAL A 68 22.99 7.73 20.16
CA VAL A 68 24.14 8.46 20.68
C VAL A 68 24.68 9.42 19.62
N ALA A 69 24.91 8.95 18.39
CA ALA A 69 25.44 9.77 17.30
C ALA A 69 24.50 10.94 16.95
N VAL A 70 23.19 10.69 16.86
CA VAL A 70 22.18 11.72 16.59
C VAL A 70 22.15 12.77 17.70
N THR A 71 22.21 12.33 18.97
CA THR A 71 22.19 13.24 20.12
C THR A 71 23.42 14.13 20.16
N GLN A 72 24.61 13.57 19.90
CA GLN A 72 25.86 14.33 19.83
C GLN A 72 25.92 15.32 18.66
N ALA A 73 25.36 14.94 17.50
CA ALA A 73 25.31 15.81 16.32
C ALA A 73 24.30 16.95 16.45
N ARG A 74 23.31 16.82 17.34
CA ARG A 74 22.25 17.80 17.54
C ARG A 74 22.73 19.00 18.36
N ARG A 75 23.35 19.98 17.68
CA ARG A 75 23.90 21.19 18.32
C ARG A 75 22.93 22.38 18.36
N SER A 76 21.91 22.40 17.50
CA SER A 76 21.08 23.59 17.26
C SER A 76 19.71 23.55 17.95
N LYS A 77 19.33 22.46 18.60
CA LYS A 77 18.02 22.29 19.24
C LYS A 77 18.20 21.63 20.60
N GLU A 78 17.53 22.16 21.62
CA GLU A 78 17.58 21.60 22.97
C GLU A 78 17.23 20.10 22.99
N PRO A 79 17.86 19.33 23.89
CA PRO A 79 17.53 17.92 24.10
C PRO A 79 16.04 17.77 24.43
N ARG A 80 15.39 16.75 23.86
CA ARG A 80 14.06 16.32 24.32
C ARG A 80 14.25 15.10 25.20
N ASP A 81 13.60 15.08 26.35
CA ASP A 81 13.44 13.85 27.12
C ASP A 81 12.58 12.89 26.28
N LEU A 82 13.18 11.77 25.86
CA LEU A 82 12.55 10.71 25.08
C LEU A 82 12.26 9.51 25.99
#